data_AF-A0A428TJJ7-F1
#
_entry.id   AF-A0A428TJJ7-F1
#
_cell.length_a   1.000
_cell.length_b   1.000
_cell.length_c   1.000
_cell.angle_alpha   90.00
_cell.angle_beta   90.00
_cell.angle_gamma   90.00
#
_symmetry.space_group_name_H-M   'P 1'
#
loop_
_entity.id
_entity.type
_entity.pdbx_description
1 polymer ?
#
loop_
_entity_poly.entity_id
_entity_poly.type
_entity_poly.pdbx_seq_one_letter_code
_entity_poly.pdbx_strand_id
1 'polypeptide(L)'
;MFVLKGYSIHFATSGLIPTFDSAGNSIVKSDSYIEKPLHDKLMQAFDALRADQGDNVDWHPRSNDMVQDLVHPSMYPFCYGRTNFIQEELVGVHDAVDHVGKGATIAKDEQPESDDVFWSTTYQWLPANISFRDDGTVRFTSYVNNLNPDKFPEIYDTLERLIDKAIPAWGQCLHEYTSWKKGPVAGRVDSRFHEITEASDSDDSLWAPELDVVNFTDIDVNLTHEELAELEDMAFEDRHIARAKWEKVREAKLPEPRDFEGIDYAPMQSLRQKFQENGLQVIVKMASIELTPEKPEFPAGGWHLEGQMNEKICATALYYIDSENVTPSHLSFRRQTNSSLNDRIHAKQDDYN
;
A
#
# COMPACT_ATOMS: atom_id res chain seq x y z
N MET A 1 13.34 -23.88 -6.44
CA MET A 1 12.59 -24.34 -7.63
C MET A 1 11.08 -24.52 -7.36
N PHE A 2 10.66 -25.00 -6.18
CA PHE A 2 9.24 -25.29 -5.91
C PHE A 2 8.33 -24.06 -5.68
N VAL A 3 8.82 -23.00 -5.03
CA VAL A 3 8.04 -21.75 -4.83
C VAL A 3 7.61 -21.13 -6.17
N LEU A 4 8.53 -21.08 -7.14
CA LEU A 4 8.25 -20.57 -8.49
C LEU A 4 7.18 -21.40 -9.23
N LYS A 5 7.04 -22.69 -8.90
CA LYS A 5 6.01 -23.55 -9.49
C LYS A 5 4.61 -23.19 -9.01
N GLY A 6 4.45 -22.88 -7.72
CA GLY A 6 3.17 -22.41 -7.17
C GLY A 6 2.73 -21.09 -7.79
N TYR A 7 3.63 -20.11 -7.87
CA TYR A 7 3.37 -18.84 -8.55
C TYR A 7 3.05 -19.02 -10.03
N SER A 8 3.76 -19.91 -10.73
CA SER A 8 3.50 -20.17 -12.15
C SER A 8 2.12 -20.76 -12.40
N ILE A 9 1.63 -21.65 -11.53
CA ILE A 9 0.28 -22.24 -11.66
C ILE A 9 -0.77 -21.15 -11.44
N HIS A 10 -0.64 -20.37 -10.35
CA HIS A 10 -1.58 -19.30 -10.04
C HIS A 10 -1.61 -18.22 -11.13
N PHE A 11 -0.44 -17.82 -11.63
CA PHE A 11 -0.34 -16.86 -12.71
C PHE A 11 -1.01 -17.36 -13.99
N ALA A 12 -0.82 -18.64 -14.35
CA ALA A 12 -1.44 -19.21 -15.53
C ALA A 12 -2.98 -19.19 -15.46
N THR A 13 -3.58 -19.27 -14.27
CA THR A 13 -5.03 -19.25 -14.08
C THR A 13 -5.61 -17.84 -13.85
N SER A 14 -4.87 -16.97 -13.18
CA SER A 14 -5.37 -15.66 -12.73
C SER A 14 -4.79 -14.46 -13.50
N GLY A 15 -3.64 -14.62 -14.14
CA GLY A 15 -2.84 -13.51 -14.66
C GLY A 15 -2.18 -12.64 -13.58
N LEU A 16 -2.25 -13.03 -12.30
CA LEU A 16 -1.68 -12.32 -11.16
C LEU A 16 -0.49 -13.06 -10.55
N ILE A 17 0.52 -12.32 -10.11
CA ILE A 17 1.72 -12.84 -9.47
C ILE A 17 1.75 -12.36 -8.01
N PRO A 18 1.76 -13.26 -7.01
CA PRO A 18 2.03 -12.88 -5.63
C PRO A 18 3.51 -12.46 -5.51
N THR A 19 3.78 -11.18 -5.27
CA THR A 19 5.15 -10.63 -5.15
C THR A 19 5.60 -10.53 -3.71
N PHE A 20 4.68 -10.18 -2.83
CA PHE A 20 4.85 -10.30 -1.39
C PHE A 20 3.86 -11.35 -0.90
N ASP A 21 4.37 -12.37 -0.23
CA ASP A 21 3.59 -13.50 0.27
C ASP A 21 4.11 -13.87 1.66
N SER A 22 3.66 -13.11 2.66
CA SER A 22 3.94 -13.36 4.06
C SER A 22 2.70 -13.92 4.77
N ALA A 23 2.88 -14.47 5.97
CA ALA A 23 1.79 -15.05 6.75
C ALA A 23 0.59 -14.09 6.88
N GLY A 24 -0.45 -14.42 6.12
CA GLY A 24 -1.67 -13.67 5.92
C GLY A 24 -1.44 -12.23 5.52
N ASN A 25 -0.56 -11.92 4.57
CA ASN A 25 -0.46 -10.64 3.85
C ASN A 25 0.10 -10.89 2.46
N SER A 26 -0.62 -10.39 1.44
CA SER A 26 -0.20 -10.51 0.05
C SER A 26 -0.16 -9.16 -0.66
N ILE A 27 0.81 -9.01 -1.56
CA ILE A 27 0.79 -8.02 -2.64
C ILE A 27 0.84 -8.81 -3.93
N VAL A 28 -0.04 -8.44 -4.86
CA VAL A 28 -0.09 -9.04 -6.18
C VAL A 28 0.26 -8.00 -7.23
N LYS A 29 0.92 -8.44 -8.30
CA LYS A 29 1.15 -7.61 -9.47
C LYS A 29 0.80 -8.35 -10.75
N SER A 30 0.64 -7.60 -11.83
CA SER A 30 0.70 -8.13 -13.17
C SER A 30 1.06 -7.06 -14.18
N ASP A 31 1.85 -7.45 -15.16
CA ASP A 31 2.32 -6.57 -16.23
C ASP A 31 1.45 -6.71 -17.50
N SER A 32 0.49 -7.66 -17.52
CA SER A 32 -0.32 -8.00 -18.69
C SER A 32 -1.82 -8.16 -18.40
N TYR A 33 -2.28 -7.73 -17.23
CA TYR A 33 -3.63 -8.01 -16.74
C TYR A 33 -4.71 -7.06 -17.29
N ILE A 34 -4.30 -5.86 -17.71
CA ILE A 34 -5.14 -4.88 -18.39
C ILE A 34 -4.94 -5.06 -19.90
N GLU A 35 -5.99 -5.38 -20.64
CA GLU A 35 -5.88 -5.55 -22.08
C GLU A 35 -5.70 -4.21 -22.80
N LYS A 36 -5.02 -4.24 -23.95
CA LYS A 36 -4.72 -3.04 -24.75
C LYS A 36 -5.95 -2.15 -25.03
N PRO A 37 -7.15 -2.68 -25.38
CA PRO A 37 -8.33 -1.84 -25.57
C PRO A 37 -8.82 -1.11 -24.31
N LEU A 38 -8.58 -1.66 -23.11
CA LEU A 38 -8.91 -0.99 -21.85
C LEU A 38 -7.85 0.06 -21.51
N HIS A 39 -6.57 -0.26 -21.70
CA HIS A 39 -5.47 0.70 -21.58
C HIS A 39 -5.67 1.92 -22.49
N ASP A 40 -6.00 1.72 -23.76
CA ASP A 40 -6.24 2.81 -24.72
C ASP A 40 -7.40 3.72 -24.29
N LYS A 41 -8.49 3.14 -23.75
CA LYS A 41 -9.60 3.91 -23.19
C LYS A 41 -9.22 4.69 -21.94
N LEU A 42 -8.39 4.11 -21.07
CA LEU A 42 -7.88 4.81 -19.90
C LEU A 42 -6.98 6.00 -20.30
N MET A 43 -6.17 5.85 -21.34
CA MET A 43 -5.34 6.95 -21.87
C MET A 43 -6.23 8.07 -22.42
N GLN A 44 -7.26 7.73 -23.21
CA GLN A 44 -8.23 8.70 -23.70
C GLN A 44 -8.97 9.42 -22.58
N ALA A 45 -9.34 8.71 -21.51
CA ALA A 45 -9.96 9.32 -20.32
C ALA A 45 -9.01 10.31 -19.63
N PHE A 46 -7.73 9.95 -19.52
CA PHE A 46 -6.69 10.81 -18.96
C PHE A 46 -6.50 12.09 -19.79
N ASP A 47 -6.38 11.95 -21.11
CA ASP A 47 -6.24 13.07 -22.05
C ASP A 47 -7.46 14.00 -22.02
N ALA A 48 -8.66 13.43 -21.95
CA ALA A 48 -9.91 14.20 -21.85
C ALA A 48 -9.94 15.05 -20.57
N LEU A 49 -9.54 14.49 -19.42
CA LEU A 49 -9.47 15.23 -18.16
C LEU A 49 -8.37 16.30 -18.18
N ARG A 50 -7.19 16.00 -18.73
CA ARG A 50 -6.11 16.99 -18.89
C ARG A 50 -6.55 18.16 -19.77
N ALA A 51 -7.17 17.87 -20.91
CA ALA A 51 -7.66 18.89 -21.82
C ALA A 51 -8.73 19.77 -21.16
N ASP A 52 -9.64 19.17 -20.40
CA ASP A 52 -10.69 19.89 -19.71
C ASP A 52 -10.16 20.84 -18.63
N GLN A 53 -9.10 20.42 -17.94
CA GLN A 53 -8.44 21.20 -16.90
C GLN A 53 -7.36 22.15 -17.45
N GLY A 54 -7.14 22.20 -18.77
CA GLY A 54 -6.01 22.92 -19.38
C GLY A 54 -5.97 24.42 -19.04
N ASP A 55 -7.14 25.05 -18.88
CA ASP A 55 -7.24 26.47 -18.53
C ASP A 55 -7.04 26.73 -17.02
N ASN A 56 -7.19 25.71 -16.17
CA ASN A 56 -7.08 25.82 -14.72
C ASN A 56 -6.58 24.50 -14.12
N VAL A 57 -5.29 24.22 -14.35
CA VAL A 57 -4.63 22.99 -13.90
C VAL A 57 -4.56 22.96 -12.37
N ASP A 58 -5.04 21.87 -11.77
CA ASP A 58 -4.91 21.63 -10.33
C ASP A 58 -3.56 20.95 -10.03
N TRP A 59 -2.63 21.74 -9.51
CA TRP A 59 -1.33 21.24 -9.09
C TRP A 59 -1.37 20.81 -7.62
N HIS A 60 -0.92 19.58 -7.36
CA HIS A 60 -0.87 19.04 -6.02
C HIS A 60 -0.05 19.96 -5.10
N PRO A 61 -0.54 20.28 -3.89
CA PRO A 61 0.16 21.18 -3.00
C PRO A 61 1.61 20.77 -2.74
N ARG A 62 2.53 21.74 -2.78
CA ARG A 62 3.97 21.53 -2.52
C ARG A 62 4.67 20.58 -3.49
N SER A 63 4.07 20.31 -4.66
CA SER A 63 4.70 19.51 -5.73
C SER A 63 5.60 20.32 -6.66
N ASN A 64 5.70 21.65 -6.48
CA ASN A 64 6.37 22.55 -7.42
C ASN A 64 5.79 22.40 -8.85
N ASP A 65 4.46 22.34 -8.98
CA ASP A 65 3.74 22.17 -10.24
C ASP A 65 4.22 20.96 -11.08
N MET A 66 4.55 19.86 -10.41
CA MET A 66 4.96 18.61 -11.07
C MET A 66 3.88 17.54 -10.97
N VAL A 67 2.99 17.59 -9.98
CA VAL A 67 1.94 16.58 -9.82
C VAL A 67 0.60 17.21 -10.15
N GLN A 68 -0.02 16.78 -11.25
CA GLN A 68 -1.35 17.23 -11.66
C GLN A 68 -2.41 16.29 -11.09
N ASP A 69 -3.36 16.83 -10.33
CA ASP A 69 -4.50 16.08 -9.80
C ASP A 69 -5.66 16.12 -10.81
N LEU A 70 -5.96 14.99 -11.46
CA LEU A 70 -7.06 14.90 -12.44
C LEU A 70 -8.38 14.53 -11.76
N VAL A 71 -8.36 13.44 -11.00
CA VAL A 71 -9.42 13.02 -10.09
C VAL A 71 -8.72 12.72 -8.79
N HIS A 72 -8.90 13.55 -7.76
CA HIS A 72 -8.21 13.33 -6.49
C HIS A 72 -9.16 13.51 -5.31
N PRO A 73 -9.21 12.55 -4.36
CA PRO A 73 -10.18 12.59 -3.26
C PRO A 73 -9.99 13.80 -2.33
N SER A 74 -8.77 14.36 -2.26
CA SER A 74 -8.47 15.58 -1.51
C SER A 74 -8.88 16.90 -2.18
N MET A 75 -9.33 16.93 -3.44
CA MET A 75 -9.78 18.18 -4.07
C MET A 75 -11.12 18.67 -3.52
N TYR A 76 -12.05 17.73 -3.24
CA TYR A 76 -13.40 18.03 -2.76
C TYR A 76 -13.82 17.16 -1.57
N PRO A 77 -12.99 17.00 -0.52
CA PRO A 77 -13.34 16.15 0.61
C PRO A 77 -14.52 16.74 1.37
N PHE A 78 -15.25 15.87 2.07
CA PHE A 78 -16.19 16.33 3.06
C PHE A 78 -15.42 17.01 4.21
N CYS A 79 -15.76 18.27 4.52
CA CYS A 79 -15.16 19.03 5.61
C CYS A 79 -16.21 19.29 6.69
N TYR A 80 -15.96 18.81 7.91
CA TYR A 80 -16.86 19.04 9.04
C TYR A 80 -17.01 20.55 9.30
N GLY A 81 -18.25 20.97 9.56
CA GLY A 81 -18.63 22.36 9.78
C GLY A 81 -18.68 23.24 8.52
N ARG A 82 -18.32 22.71 7.35
CA ARG A 82 -18.22 23.48 6.10
C ARG A 82 -18.97 22.88 4.92
N THR A 83 -18.80 21.59 4.66
CA THR A 83 -19.42 20.93 3.50
C THR A 83 -20.85 20.53 3.84
N ASN A 84 -21.79 20.81 2.95
CA ASN A 84 -23.15 20.29 3.08
C ASN A 84 -23.14 18.78 2.83
N PHE A 85 -23.82 18.04 3.71
CA PHE A 85 -23.97 16.60 3.64
C PHE A 85 -25.45 16.23 3.52
N ILE A 86 -25.71 15.15 2.80
CA ILE A 86 -27.05 14.59 2.61
C ILE A 86 -27.05 13.21 3.30
N GLN A 87 -27.77 13.10 4.41
CA GLN A 87 -27.66 11.93 5.30
C GLN A 87 -28.55 10.74 4.90
N GLU A 88 -29.71 11.00 4.32
CA GLU A 88 -30.74 9.98 4.08
C GLU A 88 -30.89 9.60 2.60
N GLU A 89 -30.18 10.26 1.69
CA GLU A 89 -30.33 10.09 0.24
C GLU A 89 -28.99 9.74 -0.42
N LEU A 90 -29.02 8.68 -1.24
CA LEU A 90 -27.92 8.31 -2.12
C LEU A 90 -27.91 9.24 -3.33
N VAL A 91 -26.86 10.02 -3.49
CA VAL A 91 -26.65 10.82 -4.71
C VAL A 91 -26.22 9.87 -5.83
N GLY A 92 -27.13 9.59 -6.76
CA GLY A 92 -26.87 8.68 -7.87
C GLY A 92 -25.95 9.29 -8.93
N VAL A 93 -25.59 8.48 -9.94
CA VAL A 93 -24.75 8.93 -11.05
C VAL A 93 -25.50 9.91 -11.95
N HIS A 94 -26.75 9.63 -12.29
CA HIS A 94 -27.51 10.40 -13.29
C HIS A 94 -28.27 11.60 -12.73
N ASP A 95 -28.43 11.69 -11.41
CA ASP A 95 -29.08 12.80 -10.71
C ASP A 95 -28.09 13.63 -9.88
N ALA A 96 -26.78 13.34 -9.96
CA ALA A 96 -25.74 13.99 -9.16
C ALA A 96 -25.80 15.52 -9.23
N VAL A 97 -26.02 16.06 -10.43
CA VAL A 97 -26.06 17.51 -10.69
C VAL A 97 -27.29 18.16 -10.06
N ASP A 98 -28.40 17.43 -9.93
CA ASP A 98 -29.63 17.93 -9.31
C ASP A 98 -29.47 18.14 -7.80
N HIS A 99 -28.43 17.58 -7.18
CA HIS A 99 -28.15 17.66 -5.75
C HIS A 99 -27.15 18.77 -5.37
N VAL A 100 -26.60 19.49 -6.35
CA VAL A 100 -25.66 20.58 -6.11
C VAL A 100 -26.28 21.63 -5.18
N GLY A 101 -25.58 21.93 -4.08
CA GLY A 101 -25.99 22.93 -3.08
C GLY A 101 -27.03 22.45 -2.07
N LYS A 102 -27.55 21.23 -2.17
CA LYS A 102 -28.45 20.64 -1.16
C LYS A 102 -27.68 20.17 0.08
N GLY A 103 -28.43 19.71 1.09
CA GLY A 103 -27.90 19.18 2.35
C GLY A 103 -27.68 20.25 3.42
N ALA A 104 -27.11 19.84 4.54
CA ALA A 104 -26.76 20.72 5.67
C ALA A 104 -25.37 20.38 6.20
N THR A 105 -24.71 21.34 6.83
CA THR A 105 -23.41 21.09 7.46
C THR A 105 -23.57 20.22 8.70
N ILE A 106 -22.64 19.28 8.89
CA ILE A 106 -22.51 18.54 10.14
C ILE A 106 -21.49 19.26 11.01
N ALA A 107 -21.81 19.51 12.28
CA ALA A 107 -20.89 20.14 13.21
C ALA A 107 -19.61 19.30 13.38
N LYS A 108 -18.49 19.99 13.60
CA LYS A 108 -17.25 19.34 13.98
C LYS A 108 -17.37 18.82 15.41
N ASP A 109 -16.93 17.59 15.63
CA ASP A 109 -16.78 17.08 16.99
C ASP A 109 -15.57 17.75 17.65
N GLU A 110 -15.81 18.48 18.74
CA GLU A 110 -14.79 19.20 19.51
C GLU A 110 -14.10 18.31 20.56
N GLN A 111 -14.65 17.13 20.84
CA GLN A 111 -14.12 16.17 21.82
C GLN A 111 -14.18 14.74 21.25
N PRO A 112 -13.24 14.36 20.36
CA PRO A 112 -13.23 13.00 19.83
C PRO A 112 -13.16 11.99 20.98
N GLU A 113 -13.99 10.95 20.94
CA GLU A 113 -14.03 9.88 21.95
C GLU A 113 -12.70 9.10 22.06
N SER A 114 -11.77 9.32 21.13
CA SER A 114 -10.47 8.66 21.03
C SER A 114 -9.39 9.65 20.58
N ASP A 115 -8.24 9.67 21.26
CA ASP A 115 -7.01 10.36 20.83
C ASP A 115 -6.29 9.61 19.67
N ASP A 116 -7.00 8.79 18.90
CA ASP A 116 -6.42 8.06 17.77
C ASP A 116 -5.88 9.05 16.73
N VAL A 117 -4.55 9.13 16.66
CA VAL A 117 -3.78 9.97 15.72
C VAL A 117 -4.13 9.66 14.25
N PHE A 118 -4.81 8.54 14.00
CA PHE A 118 -5.20 8.06 12.67
C PHE A 118 -6.66 8.36 12.28
N TRP A 119 -7.41 9.11 13.10
CA TRP A 119 -8.79 9.52 12.81
C TRP A 119 -8.90 11.03 12.60
N SER A 120 -9.42 11.48 11.46
CA SER A 120 -9.67 12.92 11.22
C SER A 120 -11.04 13.35 11.71
N THR A 121 -11.04 14.38 12.54
CA THR A 121 -12.21 15.18 12.92
C THR A 121 -12.41 16.41 12.02
N THR A 122 -11.60 16.57 10.97
CA THR A 122 -11.60 17.79 10.14
C THR A 122 -12.18 17.55 8.75
N TYR A 123 -11.76 16.46 8.10
CA TYR A 123 -12.26 16.06 6.79
C TYR A 123 -12.35 14.54 6.62
N GLN A 124 -13.04 14.11 5.56
CA GLN A 124 -13.13 12.72 5.13
C GLN A 124 -13.21 12.65 3.59
N TRP A 125 -12.48 11.74 2.98
CA TRP A 125 -12.67 11.39 1.57
C TRP A 125 -14.02 10.69 1.35
N LEU A 126 -14.72 11.09 0.29
CA LEU A 126 -16.02 10.55 -0.06
C LEU A 126 -15.85 9.41 -1.08
N PRO A 127 -16.29 8.18 -0.76
CA PRO A 127 -16.29 7.10 -1.72
C PRO A 127 -17.46 7.21 -2.70
N ALA A 128 -17.31 6.55 -3.84
CA ALA A 128 -18.39 6.22 -4.74
C ALA A 128 -18.85 4.76 -4.51
N ASN A 129 -20.14 4.52 -4.58
CA ASN A 129 -20.75 3.20 -4.42
C ASN A 129 -20.81 2.50 -5.77
N ILE A 130 -20.46 1.22 -5.80
CA ILE A 130 -20.65 0.34 -6.96
C ILE A 130 -21.54 -0.84 -6.58
N SER A 131 -22.28 -1.35 -7.56
CA SER A 131 -23.06 -2.60 -7.46
C SER A 131 -22.55 -3.63 -8.44
N PHE A 132 -22.88 -4.90 -8.21
CA PHE A 132 -22.61 -5.99 -9.15
C PHE A 132 -23.85 -6.25 -10.01
N ARG A 133 -23.68 -6.26 -11.33
CA ARG A 133 -24.71 -6.65 -12.29
C ARG A 133 -24.86 -8.17 -12.32
N ASP A 134 -25.97 -8.65 -12.89
CA ASP A 134 -26.25 -10.09 -13.03
C ASP A 134 -25.22 -10.84 -13.89
N ASP A 135 -24.60 -10.14 -14.86
CA ASP A 135 -23.51 -10.67 -15.69
C ASP A 135 -22.16 -10.68 -14.97
N GLY A 136 -22.14 -10.24 -13.71
CA GLY A 136 -20.95 -10.17 -12.87
C GLY A 136 -20.09 -8.95 -13.10
N THR A 137 -20.41 -8.01 -13.99
CA THR A 137 -19.70 -6.72 -14.14
C THR A 137 -20.10 -5.72 -13.06
N VAL A 138 -19.31 -4.67 -12.85
CA VAL A 138 -19.65 -3.60 -11.90
C VAL A 138 -20.40 -2.45 -12.55
N ARG A 139 -21.11 -1.69 -11.72
CA ARG A 139 -21.68 -0.39 -12.10
C ARG A 139 -21.61 0.61 -10.96
N PHE A 140 -21.22 1.86 -11.25
CA PHE A 140 -21.39 2.95 -10.29
C PHE A 140 -22.87 3.20 -10.01
N THR A 141 -23.20 3.30 -8.73
CA THR A 141 -24.53 3.65 -8.23
C THR A 141 -24.55 5.02 -7.57
N SER A 142 -23.38 5.58 -7.29
CA SER A 142 -23.23 6.98 -6.90
C SER A 142 -22.12 7.65 -7.70
N TYR A 143 -22.19 8.98 -7.74
CA TYR A 143 -21.18 9.84 -8.36
C TYR A 143 -19.77 9.63 -7.79
N VAL A 144 -18.77 9.67 -8.67
CA VAL A 144 -17.35 9.78 -8.30
C VAL A 144 -17.04 11.24 -8.07
N ASN A 145 -16.60 11.55 -6.85
CA ASN A 145 -16.31 12.93 -6.48
C ASN A 145 -15.27 13.57 -7.42
N ASN A 146 -15.53 14.80 -7.85
CA ASN A 146 -14.80 15.53 -8.90
C ASN A 146 -14.90 14.99 -10.34
N LEU A 147 -15.85 14.10 -10.68
CA LEU A 147 -15.97 13.57 -12.03
C LEU A 147 -17.39 13.72 -12.57
N ASN A 148 -17.66 14.82 -13.28
CA ASN A 148 -19.00 15.12 -13.81
C ASN A 148 -19.52 14.00 -14.74
N PRO A 149 -20.64 13.33 -14.40
CA PRO A 149 -21.13 12.15 -15.12
C PRO A 149 -21.79 12.49 -16.46
N ASP A 150 -22.37 13.69 -16.61
CA ASP A 150 -22.96 14.14 -17.88
C ASP A 150 -21.88 14.52 -18.90
N LYS A 151 -20.76 15.05 -18.39
CA LYS A 151 -19.61 15.47 -19.20
C LYS A 151 -18.70 14.31 -19.57
N PHE A 152 -18.54 13.34 -18.67
CA PHE A 152 -17.59 12.24 -18.80
C PHE A 152 -18.21 10.84 -18.64
N PRO A 153 -19.33 10.51 -19.31
CA PRO A 153 -19.99 9.21 -19.14
C PRO A 153 -19.07 8.04 -19.53
N GLU A 154 -18.28 8.19 -20.59
CA GLU A 154 -17.33 7.17 -21.05
C GLU A 154 -16.19 6.89 -20.05
N ILE A 155 -15.85 7.87 -19.19
CA ILE A 155 -14.86 7.68 -18.13
C ILE A 155 -15.43 6.77 -17.04
N TYR A 156 -16.70 6.93 -16.67
CA TYR A 156 -17.37 6.01 -15.73
C TYR A 156 -17.36 4.58 -16.26
N ASP A 157 -17.77 4.36 -17.52
CA ASP A 157 -17.73 3.03 -18.15
C ASP A 157 -16.32 2.43 -18.16
N THR A 158 -15.30 3.26 -18.36
CA THR A 158 -13.89 2.82 -18.36
C THR A 158 -13.41 2.47 -16.96
N LEU A 159 -13.77 3.26 -15.95
CA LEU A 159 -13.46 3.00 -14.54
C LEU A 159 -14.16 1.74 -14.03
N GLU A 160 -15.41 1.50 -14.41
CA GLU A 160 -16.13 0.25 -14.10
C GLU A 160 -15.34 -0.96 -14.59
N ARG A 161 -14.87 -0.95 -15.85
CA ARG A 161 -14.08 -2.05 -16.41
C ARG A 161 -12.72 -2.21 -15.73
N LEU A 162 -12.09 -1.11 -15.30
CA LEU A 162 -10.85 -1.17 -14.53
C LEU A 162 -11.07 -1.77 -13.13
N ILE A 163 -12.12 -1.35 -12.43
CA ILE A 163 -12.52 -1.89 -11.13
C ILE A 163 -12.86 -3.38 -11.25
N ASP A 164 -13.53 -3.78 -12.34
CA ASP A 164 -13.83 -5.18 -12.61
C ASP A 164 -12.57 -6.06 -12.65
N LYS A 165 -11.47 -5.53 -13.18
CA LYS A 165 -10.16 -6.17 -13.16
C LYS A 165 -9.57 -6.18 -11.74
N ALA A 166 -9.67 -5.09 -11.01
CA ALA A 166 -9.10 -4.97 -9.66
C ALA A 166 -9.73 -5.92 -8.64
N ILE A 167 -11.02 -6.25 -8.75
CA ILE A 167 -11.76 -7.05 -7.75
C ILE A 167 -11.11 -8.41 -7.44
N PRO A 168 -10.75 -9.27 -8.42
CA PRO A 168 -10.01 -10.50 -8.14
C PRO A 168 -8.68 -10.27 -7.42
N ALA A 169 -7.95 -9.20 -7.76
CA ALA A 169 -6.69 -8.84 -7.11
C ALA A 169 -6.91 -8.42 -5.65
N TRP A 170 -7.93 -7.60 -5.37
CA TRP A 170 -8.32 -7.27 -3.99
C TRP A 170 -8.71 -8.50 -3.19
N GLY A 171 -9.43 -9.44 -3.80
CA GLY A 171 -9.81 -10.71 -3.15
C GLY A 171 -8.62 -11.53 -2.69
N GLN A 172 -7.45 -11.39 -3.33
CA GLN A 172 -6.22 -12.08 -2.93
C GLN A 172 -5.47 -11.38 -1.79
N CYS A 173 -5.65 -10.06 -1.62
CA CYS A 173 -4.94 -9.28 -0.61
C CYS A 173 -5.76 -9.01 0.66
N LEU A 174 -7.10 -9.13 0.59
CA LEU A 174 -8.00 -8.85 1.70
C LEU A 174 -8.10 -10.03 2.67
N HIS A 175 -8.07 -9.71 3.96
CA HIS A 175 -8.38 -10.68 5.02
C HIS A 175 -9.71 -10.38 5.67
N GLU A 176 -10.44 -11.45 5.92
CA GLU A 176 -11.61 -11.39 6.76
C GLU A 176 -11.24 -11.74 8.20
N TYR A 177 -11.66 -10.90 9.14
CA TYR A 177 -11.63 -11.22 10.56
C TYR A 177 -13.06 -11.53 11.00
N THR A 178 -13.37 -12.81 11.20
CA THR A 178 -14.64 -13.23 11.82
C THR A 178 -14.38 -13.58 13.29
N SER A 179 -14.91 -12.77 14.21
CA SER A 179 -15.02 -13.11 15.64
C SER A 179 -13.73 -13.71 16.25
N TRP A 180 -12.66 -12.91 16.34
CA TRP A 180 -11.36 -13.23 16.95
C TRP A 180 -10.56 -14.39 16.29
N LYS A 181 -11.11 -15.05 15.27
CA LYS A 181 -10.42 -16.05 14.46
C LYS A 181 -10.02 -15.43 13.13
N LYS A 182 -8.79 -15.71 12.69
CA LYS A 182 -8.37 -15.40 11.32
C LYS A 182 -9.32 -16.13 10.38
N GLY A 183 -10.04 -15.39 9.54
CA GLY A 183 -10.85 -15.96 8.47
C GLY A 183 -9.95 -16.61 7.41
N PRO A 184 -10.56 -17.19 6.36
CA PRO A 184 -9.82 -17.74 5.25
C PRO A 184 -8.94 -16.68 4.59
N VAL A 185 -7.71 -17.04 4.24
CA VAL A 185 -6.73 -16.16 3.58
C VAL A 185 -6.22 -16.84 2.33
N ALA A 186 -6.13 -16.09 1.23
CA ALA A 186 -5.45 -16.55 0.03
C ALA A 186 -3.94 -16.54 0.23
N GLY A 187 -3.25 -17.56 -0.28
CA GLY A 187 -1.80 -17.64 -0.21
C GLY A 187 -1.30 -18.16 1.14
N ARG A 188 -0.16 -17.64 1.59
CA ARG A 188 0.54 -18.18 2.75
C ARG A 188 -0.11 -17.76 4.07
N VAL A 189 -0.43 -18.74 4.92
CA VAL A 189 -0.99 -18.49 6.26
C VAL A 189 0.06 -18.47 7.37
N ASP A 190 1.20 -19.13 7.18
CA ASP A 190 2.25 -19.32 8.18
C ASP A 190 3.64 -18.89 7.70
N SER A 191 4.55 -18.63 8.65
CA SER A 191 5.93 -18.24 8.32
C SER A 191 6.66 -19.32 7.52
N ARG A 192 7.55 -18.87 6.61
CA ARG A 192 8.50 -19.75 5.90
C ARG A 192 9.59 -20.28 6.81
N PHE A 193 9.79 -19.68 7.97
CA PHE A 193 10.83 -20.06 8.92
C PHE A 193 10.20 -20.61 10.19
N HIS A 194 10.90 -21.52 10.86
CA HIS A 194 10.56 -21.88 12.23
C HIS A 194 10.73 -20.67 13.14
N GLU A 195 9.86 -20.55 14.14
CA GLU A 195 10.05 -19.55 15.19
C GLU A 195 11.30 -19.95 15.99
N ILE A 196 12.24 -19.03 16.12
CA ILE A 196 13.45 -19.25 16.90
C ILE A 196 13.21 -18.70 18.31
N THR A 197 13.08 -19.59 19.28
CA THR A 197 12.82 -19.23 20.69
C THR A 197 14.09 -19.19 21.54
N GLU A 198 15.19 -19.75 21.04
CA GLU A 198 16.45 -19.93 21.75
C GLU A 198 17.63 -19.30 20.98
N ALA A 199 17.50 -18.04 20.57
CA ALA A 199 18.61 -17.26 19.99
C ALA A 199 19.06 -16.15 20.94
N SER A 200 20.36 -15.89 20.97
CA SER A 200 20.97 -14.81 21.74
C SER A 200 22.11 -14.19 20.96
N ASP A 201 22.25 -12.85 21.05
CA ASP A 201 23.37 -12.11 20.44
C ASP A 201 24.74 -12.50 21.01
N SER A 202 24.73 -13.18 22.16
CA SER A 202 25.91 -13.77 22.82
C SER A 202 26.33 -15.13 22.25
N ASP A 203 25.49 -15.78 21.45
CA ASP A 203 25.84 -17.03 20.77
C ASP A 203 26.51 -16.74 19.43
N ASP A 204 27.84 -16.77 19.43
CA ASP A 204 28.67 -16.49 18.25
C ASP A 204 28.42 -17.45 17.07
N SER A 205 27.90 -18.65 17.34
CA SER A 205 27.63 -19.62 16.28
C SER A 205 26.55 -19.15 15.31
N LEU A 206 25.69 -18.22 15.74
CA LEU A 206 24.60 -17.63 14.97
C LEU A 206 25.04 -16.49 14.05
N TRP A 207 26.32 -16.11 14.06
CA TRP A 207 26.81 -14.95 13.34
C TRP A 207 27.84 -15.34 12.28
N ALA A 208 27.85 -14.62 11.16
CA ALA A 208 28.81 -14.75 10.08
C ALA A 208 29.44 -13.38 9.75
N PRO A 209 30.73 -13.32 9.40
CA PRO A 209 31.73 -14.40 9.52
C PRO A 209 31.97 -14.81 10.99
N GLU A 210 32.62 -15.95 11.23
CA GLU A 210 33.02 -16.35 12.59
C GLU A 210 34.07 -15.38 13.14
N LEU A 211 34.05 -15.13 14.45
CA LEU A 211 35.00 -14.22 15.10
C LEU A 211 36.44 -14.75 14.98
N ASP A 212 37.28 -14.00 14.28
CA ASP A 212 38.71 -14.22 14.15
C ASP A 212 39.48 -13.00 14.65
N VAL A 213 40.28 -13.17 15.71
CA VAL A 213 40.97 -12.05 16.36
C VAL A 213 41.92 -11.34 15.40
N VAL A 214 42.65 -12.08 14.57
CA VAL A 214 43.65 -11.48 13.67
C VAL A 214 42.98 -10.65 12.60
N ASN A 215 41.89 -11.15 12.02
CA ASN A 215 41.21 -10.47 10.91
C ASN A 215 40.40 -9.25 11.37
N PHE A 216 39.79 -9.29 12.56
CA PHE A 216 38.91 -8.21 13.02
C PHE A 216 39.59 -7.15 13.89
N THR A 217 40.79 -7.36 14.41
CA THR A 217 41.52 -6.27 15.09
C THR A 217 41.83 -5.11 14.14
N ASP A 218 42.20 -5.42 12.90
CA ASP A 218 42.69 -4.44 11.92
C ASP A 218 41.63 -3.99 10.89
N ILE A 219 40.38 -4.48 10.99
CA ILE A 219 39.33 -4.05 10.07
C ILE A 219 39.02 -2.54 10.25
N ASP A 220 38.80 -1.86 9.13
CA ASP A 220 38.52 -0.42 9.06
C ASP A 220 37.06 -0.14 9.43
N VAL A 221 36.78 -0.15 10.73
CA VAL A 221 35.46 0.12 11.31
C VAL A 221 35.62 1.08 12.48
N ASN A 222 34.82 2.14 12.48
CA ASN A 222 34.83 3.13 13.55
C ASN A 222 34.01 2.65 14.75
N LEU A 223 34.65 2.66 15.90
CA LEU A 223 33.99 2.50 17.20
C LEU A 223 33.55 3.86 17.73
N THR A 224 32.45 3.86 18.47
CA THR A 224 31.95 5.05 19.16
C THR A 224 32.86 5.41 20.34
N HIS A 225 32.70 6.62 20.87
CA HIS A 225 33.48 7.08 22.01
C HIS A 225 33.23 6.23 23.28
N GLU A 226 32.00 5.73 23.44
CA GLU A 226 31.59 4.85 24.54
C GLU A 226 32.27 3.48 24.43
N GLU A 227 32.23 2.87 23.24
CA GLU A 227 32.89 1.58 22.97
C GLU A 227 34.41 1.66 23.16
N LEU A 228 35.04 2.78 22.79
CA LEU A 228 36.47 3.01 23.05
C LEU A 228 36.79 3.11 24.54
N ALA A 229 35.92 3.75 25.34
CA ALA A 229 36.09 3.84 26.78
C ALA A 229 35.93 2.47 27.47
N GLU A 230 35.01 1.63 27.00
CA GLU A 230 34.88 0.25 27.48
C GLU A 230 36.12 -0.60 27.16
N LEU A 231 36.71 -0.41 25.97
CA LEU A 231 37.96 -1.08 25.60
C LEU A 231 39.17 -0.60 26.42
N GLU A 232 39.20 0.68 26.82
CA GLU A 232 40.21 1.22 27.75
C GLU A 232 40.18 0.48 29.09
N ASP A 233 38.98 0.26 29.65
CA ASP A 233 38.78 -0.50 30.90
C ASP A 233 39.20 -1.98 30.76
N MET A 234 39.09 -2.54 29.54
CA MET A 234 39.55 -3.89 29.19
C MET A 234 40.99 -3.95 28.67
N ALA A 235 41.77 -2.88 28.89
CA ALA A 235 43.20 -2.78 28.56
C ALA A 235 43.56 -2.99 27.07
N PHE A 236 42.63 -2.75 26.13
CA PHE A 236 42.85 -2.87 24.69
C PHE A 236 43.45 -4.21 24.24
N GLU A 237 43.08 -5.32 24.87
CA GLU A 237 43.52 -6.61 24.36
C GLU A 237 42.93 -6.85 22.96
N ASP A 238 43.75 -7.38 22.04
CA ASP A 238 43.37 -7.62 20.64
C ASP A 238 42.02 -8.36 20.51
N ARG A 239 41.74 -9.29 21.43
CA ARG A 239 40.47 -10.03 21.46
C ARG A 239 39.25 -9.12 21.69
N HIS A 240 39.37 -8.12 22.56
CA HIS A 240 38.28 -7.18 22.85
C HIS A 240 38.08 -6.19 21.70
N ILE A 241 39.18 -5.71 21.11
CA ILE A 241 39.12 -4.85 19.92
C ILE A 241 38.47 -5.61 18.75
N ALA A 242 38.92 -6.83 18.48
CA ALA A 242 38.36 -7.69 17.44
C ALA A 242 36.87 -7.97 17.67
N ARG A 243 36.45 -8.22 18.91
CA ARG A 243 35.04 -8.43 19.26
C ARG A 243 34.19 -7.20 18.94
N ALA A 244 34.59 -6.03 19.45
CA ALA A 244 33.84 -4.78 19.26
C ALA A 244 33.69 -4.44 17.77
N LYS A 245 34.76 -4.62 16.99
CA LYS A 245 34.73 -4.39 15.53
C LYS A 245 33.92 -5.45 14.79
N TRP A 246 34.03 -6.72 15.17
CA TRP A 246 33.26 -7.81 14.60
C TRP A 246 31.75 -7.62 14.80
N GLU A 247 31.31 -7.17 15.97
CA GLU A 247 29.89 -6.90 16.26
C GLU A 247 29.26 -5.85 15.34
N LYS A 248 30.06 -4.95 14.75
CA LYS A 248 29.61 -3.94 13.78
C LYS A 248 29.40 -4.48 12.37
N VAL A 249 30.07 -5.58 12.02
CA VAL A 249 30.09 -6.12 10.64
C VAL A 249 29.52 -7.52 10.54
N ARG A 250 29.27 -8.18 11.68
CA ARG A 250 28.66 -9.51 11.72
C ARG A 250 27.21 -9.42 11.24
N GLU A 251 26.82 -10.41 10.45
CA GLU A 251 25.45 -10.62 10.00
C GLU A 251 24.90 -11.89 10.64
N ALA A 252 23.60 -11.89 10.95
CA ALA A 252 22.94 -13.07 11.48
C ALA A 252 22.89 -14.16 10.39
N LYS A 253 23.31 -15.39 10.74
CA LYS A 253 23.09 -16.57 9.91
C LYS A 253 21.60 -16.85 9.88
N LEU A 254 20.96 -16.59 8.74
CA LEU A 254 19.54 -16.82 8.57
C LEU A 254 19.23 -18.33 8.63
N PRO A 255 18.18 -18.76 9.35
CA PRO A 255 17.79 -20.16 9.38
C PRO A 255 17.35 -20.64 7.99
N GLU A 256 17.52 -21.93 7.74
CA GLU A 256 16.91 -22.55 6.56
C GLU A 256 15.37 -22.47 6.64
N PRO A 257 14.68 -22.23 5.51
CA PRO A 257 13.23 -22.25 5.48
C PRO A 257 12.70 -23.67 5.75
N ARG A 258 11.45 -23.74 6.17
CA ARG A 258 10.67 -24.99 6.25
C ARG A 258 10.59 -25.66 4.87
N ASP A 259 10.35 -26.96 4.89
CA ASP A 259 10.02 -27.71 3.67
C ASP A 259 8.86 -27.06 2.92
N PHE A 260 8.96 -27.02 1.58
CA PHE A 260 7.94 -26.38 0.77
C PHE A 260 6.70 -27.27 0.65
N GLU A 261 5.58 -26.74 1.12
CA GLU A 261 4.25 -27.26 0.83
C GLU A 261 3.58 -26.39 -0.25
N GLY A 262 2.76 -27.00 -1.10
CA GLY A 262 2.01 -26.29 -2.13
C GLY A 262 1.06 -25.27 -1.50
N ILE A 263 1.06 -24.04 -2.02
CA ILE A 263 0.23 -22.95 -1.52
C ILE A 263 -0.89 -22.68 -2.51
N ASP A 264 -2.11 -22.61 -2.00
CA ASP A 264 -3.26 -22.16 -2.76
C ASP A 264 -3.37 -20.63 -2.65
N TYR A 265 -3.16 -19.97 -3.78
CA TYR A 265 -3.25 -18.51 -3.91
C TYR A 265 -4.64 -18.05 -4.34
N ALA A 266 -5.58 -18.96 -4.58
CA ALA A 266 -6.94 -18.60 -4.92
C ALA A 266 -7.69 -18.08 -3.67
N PRO A 267 -8.41 -16.95 -3.78
CA PRO A 267 -9.32 -16.51 -2.74
C PRO A 267 -10.41 -17.55 -2.49
N MET A 268 -10.66 -17.88 -1.23
CA MET A 268 -11.70 -18.87 -0.86
C MET A 268 -13.12 -18.37 -1.14
N GLN A 269 -13.33 -17.05 -1.22
CA GLN A 269 -14.61 -16.44 -1.54
C GLN A 269 -14.43 -15.28 -2.52
N SER A 270 -15.32 -15.20 -3.52
CA SER A 270 -15.39 -14.06 -4.42
C SER A 270 -16.01 -12.85 -3.73
N LEU A 271 -15.34 -11.69 -3.79
CA LEU A 271 -15.90 -10.42 -3.31
C LEU A 271 -17.23 -10.11 -4.01
N ARG A 272 -17.39 -10.47 -5.28
CA ARG A 272 -18.64 -10.26 -6.03
C ARG A 272 -19.81 -11.02 -5.42
N GLN A 273 -19.58 -12.29 -5.07
CA GLN A 273 -20.61 -13.12 -4.44
C GLN A 273 -20.91 -12.65 -3.03
N LYS A 274 -19.87 -12.30 -2.27
CA LYS A 274 -20.01 -11.85 -0.89
C LYS A 274 -20.80 -10.55 -0.76
N PHE A 275 -20.55 -9.61 -1.67
CA PHE A 275 -21.12 -8.27 -1.64
C PHE A 275 -22.13 -8.04 -2.76
N GLN A 276 -22.76 -9.11 -3.27
CA GLN A 276 -23.73 -9.03 -4.37
C GLN A 276 -24.89 -8.08 -4.04
N GLU A 277 -25.42 -8.16 -2.82
CA GLU A 277 -26.57 -7.34 -2.39
C GLU A 277 -26.18 -5.90 -2.03
N ASN A 278 -25.01 -5.71 -1.42
CA ASN A 278 -24.62 -4.44 -0.81
C ASN A 278 -23.68 -3.59 -1.68
N GLY A 279 -23.03 -4.21 -2.67
CA GLY A 279 -22.00 -3.55 -3.46
C GLY A 279 -20.71 -3.25 -2.69
N LEU A 280 -19.86 -2.40 -3.26
CA LEU A 280 -18.61 -1.93 -2.65
C LEU A 280 -18.56 -0.40 -2.66
N GLN A 281 -17.71 0.15 -1.80
CA GLN A 281 -17.32 1.56 -1.82
C GLN A 281 -15.91 1.67 -2.39
N VAL A 282 -15.71 2.58 -3.34
CA VAL A 282 -14.42 2.80 -4.01
C VAL A 282 -14.07 4.29 -4.03
N ILE A 283 -12.78 4.59 -3.87
CA ILE A 283 -12.24 5.93 -4.08
C ILE A 283 -11.38 5.86 -5.34
N VAL A 284 -11.64 6.77 -6.29
CA VAL A 284 -10.88 6.87 -7.53
C VAL A 284 -9.87 7.99 -7.38
N LYS A 285 -8.62 7.70 -7.72
CA LYS A 285 -7.54 8.68 -7.81
C LYS A 285 -6.83 8.52 -9.15
N MET A 286 -6.68 9.63 -9.86
CA MET A 286 -5.96 9.77 -11.12
C MET A 286 -5.10 11.03 -11.01
N ALA A 287 -3.80 10.87 -11.14
CA ALA A 287 -2.85 11.97 -11.10
C ALA A 287 -1.74 11.72 -12.13
N SER A 288 -1.11 12.80 -12.60
CA SER A 288 0.09 12.76 -13.44
C SER A 288 1.29 13.30 -12.69
N ILE A 289 2.48 12.81 -13.02
CA ILE A 289 3.75 13.43 -12.63
C ILE A 289 4.44 13.89 -13.91
N GLU A 290 4.61 15.20 -14.04
CA GLU A 290 5.19 15.87 -15.20
C GLU A 290 6.57 16.42 -14.83
N LEU A 291 7.61 15.85 -15.43
CA LEU A 291 8.98 16.33 -15.30
C LEU A 291 9.36 17.18 -16.52
N THR A 292 10.06 18.28 -16.29
CA THR A 292 10.61 19.11 -17.37
C THR A 292 12.13 19.21 -17.23
N PRO A 293 12.87 19.65 -18.26
CA PRO A 293 14.30 19.92 -18.11
C PRO A 293 14.64 20.89 -16.96
N GLU A 294 13.72 21.81 -16.63
CA GLU A 294 13.85 22.76 -15.52
C GLU A 294 13.47 22.17 -14.16
N LYS A 295 12.61 21.14 -14.16
CA LYS A 295 12.15 20.39 -12.98
C LYS A 295 12.33 18.87 -13.23
N PRO A 296 13.57 18.37 -13.33
CA PRO A 296 13.84 17.02 -13.84
C PRO A 296 13.71 15.92 -12.78
N GLU A 297 13.53 16.29 -11.52
CA GLU A 297 13.55 15.36 -10.39
C GLU A 297 12.29 15.54 -9.53
N PHE A 298 11.58 14.43 -9.30
CA PHE A 298 10.52 14.34 -8.31
C PHE A 298 11.00 13.47 -7.14
N PRO A 299 11.00 13.99 -5.90
CA PRO A 299 11.56 13.26 -4.76
C PRO A 299 10.72 12.02 -4.42
N ALA A 300 11.36 11.02 -3.84
CA ALA A 300 10.66 9.87 -3.28
C ALA A 300 9.63 10.33 -2.25
N GLY A 301 8.41 9.80 -2.33
CA GLY A 301 7.36 10.08 -1.37
C GLY A 301 7.72 9.58 0.03
N GLY A 302 7.18 10.26 1.05
CA GLY A 302 7.25 9.77 2.42
C GLY A 302 6.37 8.53 2.62
N TRP A 303 6.70 7.72 3.62
CA TRP A 303 5.85 6.60 4.00
C TRP A 303 4.48 7.08 4.50
N HIS A 304 3.42 6.56 3.92
CA HIS A 304 2.05 6.86 4.32
C HIS A 304 1.15 5.64 4.17
N LEU A 305 -0.02 5.68 4.82
CA LEU A 305 -1.14 4.80 4.53
C LEU A 305 -2.10 5.58 3.64
N GLU A 306 -2.80 4.88 2.74
CA GLU A 306 -3.85 5.49 1.94
C GLU A 306 -5.04 5.79 2.86
N GLY A 307 -5.34 7.08 2.97
CA GLY A 307 -6.42 7.59 3.81
C GLY A 307 -6.21 7.45 5.31
N GLN A 308 -7.31 7.60 6.05
CA GLN A 308 -7.38 7.57 7.51
C GLN A 308 -8.43 6.56 8.00
N MET A 309 -8.46 6.27 9.32
CA MET A 309 -9.34 5.25 9.89
C MET A 309 -10.83 5.51 9.65
N ASN A 310 -11.24 6.78 9.57
CA ASN A 310 -12.61 7.18 9.24
C ASN A 310 -13.00 6.88 7.79
N GLU A 311 -12.04 6.69 6.90
CA GLU A 311 -12.26 6.40 5.48
C GLU A 311 -12.32 4.89 5.19
N LYS A 312 -11.85 4.06 6.13
CA LYS A 312 -11.97 2.59 6.10
C LYS A 312 -11.43 1.94 4.83
N ILE A 313 -10.36 2.49 4.27
CA ILE A 313 -9.68 1.92 3.10
C ILE A 313 -9.02 0.60 3.50
N CYS A 314 -9.47 -0.51 2.90
CA CYS A 314 -8.98 -1.85 3.22
C CYS A 314 -8.11 -2.48 2.12
N ALA A 315 -8.14 -1.93 0.90
CA ALA A 315 -7.31 -2.35 -0.21
C ALA A 315 -7.09 -1.20 -1.19
N THR A 316 -5.95 -1.22 -1.87
CA THR A 316 -5.57 -0.25 -2.90
C THR A 316 -5.12 -1.02 -4.14
N ALA A 317 -5.57 -0.57 -5.32
CA ALA A 317 -5.00 -0.98 -6.60
C ALA A 317 -4.32 0.22 -7.25
N LEU A 318 -3.13 0.02 -7.79
CA LEU A 318 -2.36 1.02 -8.51
C LEU A 318 -2.16 0.54 -9.94
N TYR A 319 -2.45 1.40 -10.92
CA TYR A 319 -2.19 1.13 -12.32
C TYR A 319 -1.41 2.31 -12.92
N TYR A 320 -0.13 2.09 -13.19
CA TYR A 320 0.71 3.06 -13.90
C TYR A 320 0.38 2.96 -15.38
N ILE A 321 -0.40 3.93 -15.85
CA ILE A 321 -0.97 3.92 -17.19
C ILE A 321 0.07 4.21 -18.28
N ASP A 322 1.00 5.12 -17.99
CA ASP A 322 2.05 5.55 -18.89
C ASP A 322 3.27 6.01 -18.10
N SER A 323 4.45 5.84 -18.70
CA SER A 323 5.73 6.24 -18.12
C SER A 323 6.77 6.35 -19.23
N GLU A 324 7.04 7.57 -19.66
CA GLU A 324 7.95 7.87 -20.76
C GLU A 324 9.04 8.84 -20.31
N ASN A 325 10.26 8.66 -20.83
CA ASN A 325 11.40 9.57 -20.63
C ASN A 325 11.77 9.85 -19.15
N VAL A 326 11.60 8.84 -18.29
CA VAL A 326 11.99 8.89 -16.88
C VAL A 326 12.90 7.72 -16.52
N THR A 327 13.68 7.87 -15.45
CA THR A 327 14.42 6.75 -14.87
C THR A 327 13.45 5.74 -14.24
N PRO A 328 13.84 4.46 -14.10
CA PRO A 328 12.98 3.45 -13.49
C PRO A 328 12.53 3.86 -12.08
N SER A 329 11.22 3.88 -11.87
CA SER A 329 10.59 4.14 -10.57
C SER A 329 10.29 2.83 -9.85
N HIS A 330 10.29 2.89 -8.51
CA HIS A 330 10.08 1.74 -7.64
C HIS A 330 9.07 2.08 -6.56
N LEU A 331 8.26 1.08 -6.18
CA LEU A 331 7.31 1.19 -5.09
C LEU A 331 7.71 0.23 -3.97
N SER A 332 7.86 0.78 -2.77
CA SER A 332 8.20 0.02 -1.57
C SER A 332 6.97 -0.13 -0.69
N PHE A 333 6.82 -1.31 -0.09
CA PHE A 333 5.74 -1.60 0.84
C PHE A 333 6.33 -1.97 2.19
N ARG A 334 5.63 -1.58 3.26
CA ARG A 334 5.96 -1.97 4.62
C ARG A 334 4.73 -2.52 5.32
N ARG A 335 4.97 -3.41 6.28
CA ARG A 335 3.94 -4.01 7.11
C ARG A 335 4.29 -3.77 8.57
N GLN A 336 3.30 -3.44 9.38
CA GLN A 336 3.47 -3.41 10.83
C GLN A 336 3.69 -4.84 11.35
N THR A 337 4.75 -5.03 12.12
CA THR A 337 5.02 -6.27 12.85
C THR A 337 4.07 -6.40 14.05
N ASN A 338 4.01 -7.60 14.65
CA ASN A 338 3.21 -7.80 15.87
C ASN A 338 3.68 -6.83 16.97
N SER A 339 2.75 -6.15 17.65
CA SER A 339 3.07 -5.20 18.72
C SER A 339 3.87 -5.84 19.85
N SER A 340 3.70 -7.13 20.13
CA SER A 340 4.49 -7.85 21.14
C SER A 340 5.98 -7.96 20.78
N LEU A 341 6.34 -7.75 19.51
CA LEU A 341 7.74 -7.65 19.10
C LEU A 341 8.35 -6.31 19.50
N ASN A 342 7.57 -5.22 19.56
CA ASN A 342 8.06 -3.91 19.98
C ASN A 342 8.50 -3.89 21.46
N ASP A 343 7.92 -4.76 22.28
CA ASP A 343 8.32 -4.94 23.69
C ASP A 343 9.68 -5.65 23.83
N ARG A 344 10.16 -6.32 22.77
CA ARG A 344 11.35 -7.19 22.80
C ARG A 344 12.45 -6.75 21.82
N ILE A 345 12.10 -6.02 20.77
CA ILE A 345 12.98 -5.61 19.68
C ILE A 345 12.78 -4.11 19.47
N HIS A 346 13.83 -3.34 19.76
CA HIS A 346 13.87 -1.91 19.47
C HIS A 346 14.69 -1.68 18.21
N ALA A 347 14.03 -1.65 17.05
CA ALA A 347 14.64 -1.21 15.80
C ALA A 347 14.15 0.22 15.48
N LYS A 348 15.04 1.11 15.05
CA LYS A 348 14.59 2.42 14.54
C LYS A 348 13.86 2.23 13.22
N GLN A 349 13.04 3.23 12.88
CA GLN A 349 12.19 3.23 11.70
C GLN A 349 12.94 3.01 10.37
N ASP A 350 14.26 3.24 10.34
CA ASP A 350 15.13 3.07 9.17
C ASP A 350 16.34 2.15 9.43
N ASP A 351 16.38 1.46 10.57
CA ASP A 351 17.39 0.42 10.84
C ASP A 351 16.93 -0.87 10.13
N TYR A 352 17.19 -0.92 8.83
CA TYR A 352 17.10 -2.13 8.02
C TYR A 352 18.52 -2.59 7.70
N ASN A 353 18.83 -3.86 7.95
CA ASN A 353 20.05 -4.48 7.41
C ASN A 353 19.92 -4.73 5.90
#